data_AF-W8UAU8-F1
#
_entry.id   AF-W8UAU8-F1
#
_cell.length_a   1.000
_cell.length_b   1.000
_cell.length_c   1.000
_cell.angle_alpha   90.00
_cell.angle_beta   90.00
_cell.angle_gamma   90.00
#
_symmetry.space_group_name_H-M   'P 1'
#
loop_
_entity.id
_entity.type
_entity.pdbx_description
1 polymer ?
#
loop_
_entity_poly.entity_id
_entity_poly.type
_entity_poly.pdbx_seq_one_letter_code
_entity_poly.pdbx_strand_id
1 'polypeptide(L)' 'MVYKIFLNNEGNLDVAEIHESEDTLWEGIDFMPDENGKELKFTRKMEAVQWLRDNCVQDFISPEYKKIDWSKYRK' A
#
# COMPACT_ATOMS: atom_id res chain seq x y z
N MET A 1 -7.84 2.09 -14.62
CA MET A 1 -7.80 1.19 -13.45
C MET A 1 -6.35 0.84 -13.16
N VAL A 2 -5.95 0.96 -11.91
CA VAL A 2 -4.60 0.66 -11.41
C VAL A 2 -4.70 -0.06 -10.08
N TYR A 3 -3.68 -0.83 -9.73
CA TYR A 3 -3.58 -1.46 -8.41
C TYR A 3 -2.54 -0.75 -7.57
N LYS A 4 -2.86 -0.50 -6.30
CA LYS A 4 -1.98 0.16 -5.32
C LYS A 4 -1.84 -0.70 -4.07
N ILE A 5 -0.72 -0.57 -3.38
CA ILE A 5 -0.53 -1.16 -2.05
C ILE A 5 -0.88 -0.11 -1.01
N PHE A 6 -1.55 -0.51 0.07
CA PHE A 6 -1.98 0.40 1.13
C PHE A 6 -1.96 -0.25 2.50
N LEU A 7 -1.92 0.59 3.54
CA LEU A 7 -2.18 0.19 4.91
C LEU A 7 -3.69 0.22 5.17
N ASN A 8 -4.26 -0.93 5.51
CA ASN A 8 -5.67 -1.07 5.84
C ASN A 8 -5.98 -0.67 7.29
N ASN A 9 -7.27 -0.62 7.64
CA ASN A 9 -7.76 -0.27 8.99
C ASN A 9 -7.41 -1.29 10.10
N GLU A 10 -6.81 -2.42 9.74
CA GLU A 10 -6.30 -3.42 10.67
C GLU A 10 -4.79 -3.29 10.87
N GLY A 11 -4.11 -2.35 10.18
CA GLY A 11 -2.66 -2.15 10.26
C GLY A 11 -1.83 -3.10 9.39
N ASN A 12 -2.48 -3.80 8.45
CA ASN A 12 -1.85 -4.73 7.50
C ASN A 12 -1.73 -4.08 6.11
N LEU A 13 -0.72 -4.52 5.34
CA LEU A 13 -0.59 -4.11 3.93
C LEU A 13 -1.45 -4.99 3.03
N ASP A 14 -2.21 -4.38 2.13
CA ASP A 14 -3.05 -5.07 1.14
C ASP A 14 -3.00 -4.36 -0.23
N VAL A 15 -3.60 -4.98 -1.25
CA VAL A 15 -3.68 -4.49 -2.63
C VAL A 15 -5.09 -4.02 -2.96
N ALA A 16 -5.21 -2.74 -3.29
CA ALA A 16 -6.45 -2.12 -3.72
C ALA A 16 -6.54 -2.00 -5.24
N GLU A 17 -7.75 -2.10 -5.76
CA GLU A 17 -8.08 -1.73 -7.13
C GLU A 17 -8.64 -0.30 -7.15
N ILE A 18 -8.00 0.59 -7.89
CA ILE A 18 -8.36 2.00 -7.98
C ILE A 18 -8.79 2.34 -9.39
N HIS A 19 -9.99 2.91 -9.52
CA HIS A 19 -10.53 3.46 -10.75
C HIS A 19 -10.25 4.96 -10.79
N GLU A 20 -9.13 5.38 -11.38
CA GLU A 20 -8.68 6.80 -11.43
C GLU A 20 -9.70 7.79 -12.03
N SER A 21 -10.76 7.30 -12.68
CA SER A 21 -11.83 8.11 -13.28
C SER A 21 -13.00 8.40 -12.34
N GLU A 22 -13.08 7.73 -11.19
CA GLU A 22 -14.09 7.97 -10.18
C GLU A 22 -13.44 8.70 -9.01
N ASP A 23 -14.02 9.81 -8.54
CA ASP A 23 -13.66 10.51 -7.30
C ASP A 23 -14.00 9.65 -6.06
N THR A 24 -13.61 8.38 -6.09
CA THR A 24 -13.83 7.42 -5.04
C THR A 24 -12.88 7.78 -3.91
N LEU A 25 -13.43 8.36 -2.85
CA LEU A 25 -12.74 8.62 -1.60
C LEU A 25 -12.16 7.30 -1.09
N TRP A 26 -10.86 7.17 -1.24
CA TRP A 26 -10.09 6.01 -0.83
C TRP A 26 -9.85 6.07 0.69
N GLU A 27 -10.24 5.03 1.43
CA GLU A 27 -10.14 5.00 2.89
C GLU A 27 -8.78 4.46 3.42
N GLY A 28 -7.90 4.00 2.52
CA GLY A 28 -6.58 3.48 2.89
C GLY A 28 -5.47 4.54 2.86
N ILE A 29 -4.36 4.26 3.54
CA ILE A 29 -3.15 5.08 3.41
C ILE A 29 -2.20 4.42 2.42
N ASP A 30 -1.91 5.10 1.31
CA ASP A 30 -1.04 4.60 0.25
C ASP A 30 0.36 4.27 0.79
N PHE A 31 0.83 3.07 0.46
CA PHE A 31 2.17 2.62 0.84
C PHE A 31 3.22 3.40 0.08
N MET A 32 4.20 3.93 0.82
CA MET A 32 5.35 4.63 0.24
C MET A 32 6.56 3.70 0.22
N PRO A 33 7.06 3.31 -0.98
CA PRO A 33 8.21 2.42 -1.13
C PRO A 33 9.54 3.11 -0.84
N ASP A 34 9.59 4.44 -0.88
CA ASP A 34 10.78 5.23 -0.60
C ASP A 34 10.46 6.48 0.24
N GLU A 35 11.50 7.22 0.64
CA GLU A 35 11.38 8.48 1.38
C GLU A 35 10.97 9.66 0.48
N ASN A 36 10.97 9.45 -0.84
CA ASN A 36 10.62 10.49 -1.82
C ASN A 36 9.11 10.58 -2.03
N GLY A 37 8.32 9.72 -1.38
CA GLY A 37 6.86 9.71 -1.48
C GLY A 37 6.35 9.24 -2.84
N LYS A 38 7.13 8.43 -3.56
CA LYS A 38 6.72 7.95 -4.88
C LYS A 38 5.68 6.85 -4.76
N GLU A 39 4.45 7.13 -5.19
CA GLU A 39 3.40 6.11 -5.24
C GLU A 39 3.78 4.92 -6.14
N LEU A 40 3.51 3.72 -5.65
CA LEU A 40 3.69 2.49 -6.41
C LEU A 40 2.36 2.07 -7.05
N LYS A 41 2.32 2.05 -8.38
CA LYS A 41 1.14 1.69 -9.18
C LYS A 41 1.45 0.49 -10.07
N PHE A 42 0.48 -0.42 -10.18
CA PHE A 42 0.58 -1.60 -11.04
C PHE A 42 -0.59 -1.67 -12.02
N THR A 43 -0.37 -2.28 -13.17
CA THR A 43 -1.43 -2.50 -14.17
C THR A 43 -2.16 -3.83 -13.96
N ARG A 44 -1.56 -4.75 -13.20
CA ARG A 44 -2.11 -6.09 -12.91
C ARG A 44 -2.09 -6.39 -11.42
N LYS A 45 -3.19 -6.95 -10.90
CA LYS A 45 -3.30 -7.37 -9.49
C LYS A 45 -2.18 -8.31 -9.06
N MET A 46 -1.88 -9.31 -9.89
CA MET A 46 -0.85 -10.30 -9.56
C MET A 46 0.54 -9.68 -9.41
N GLU A 47 0.87 -8.65 -10.19
CA GLU A 47 2.16 -7.95 -10.07
C GLU A 47 2.25 -7.21 -8.73
N ALA A 48 1.17 -6.52 -8.34
CA ALA A 48 1.09 -5.84 -7.05
C ALA A 48 1.23 -6.82 -5.87
N VAL A 49 0.52 -7.95 -5.92
CA VAL A 49 0.55 -8.99 -4.88
C VAL A 49 1.94 -9.64 -4.78
N GLN A 50 2.56 -9.94 -5.93
CA GLN A 50 3.90 -10.53 -5.96
C GLN A 50 4.93 -9.54 -5.41
N TRP A 51 4.86 -8.27 -5.81
CA TRP A 51 5.74 -7.23 -5.29
C TRP A 51 5.58 -7.06 -3.78
N LEU A 52 4.34 -7.00 -3.27
CA LEU A 52 4.05 -6.93 -1.84
C LEU A 52 4.67 -8.12 -1.09
N ARG A 53 4.52 -9.34 -1.61
CA ARG A 53 5.11 -10.55 -1.01
C ARG A 53 6.64 -10.47 -0.96
N ASP A 54 7.27 -9.97 -2.00
CA ASP A 54 8.72 -10.01 -2.14
C ASP A 54 9.42 -8.87 -1.37
N ASN A 55 8.78 -7.70 -1.26
CA ASN A 55 9.41 -6.47 -0.77
C ASN A 55 8.89 -5.98 0.58
N CYS A 56 7.75 -6.51 1.07
CA CYS A 56 7.12 -6.01 2.28
C CYS A 56 6.95 -7.07 3.35
N VAL A 57 6.92 -6.59 4.59
CA VAL A 57 6.42 -7.32 5.75
C VAL A 57 4.92 -7.06 5.83
N GLN A 58 4.11 -8.11 5.69
CA GLN A 58 2.63 -8.02 5.71
C GLN A 58 2.03 -8.14 7.11
N ASP A 59 2.84 -8.56 8.09
CA ASP A 59 2.42 -8.68 9.48
C ASP A 59 2.10 -7.31 10.09
N PHE A 60 1.27 -7.29 11.12
CA PHE A 60 0.90 -6.07 11.85
C PHE A 60 2.12 -5.41 12.51
N ILE A 61 2.42 -4.16 12.18
CA ILE A 61 3.62 -3.46 12.67
C ILE A 61 3.32 -2.20 13.49
N SER A 62 2.24 -1.47 13.19
CA SER A 62 1.90 -0.26 13.94
C SER A 62 0.39 0.03 13.95
N PRO A 63 -0.22 0.25 15.13
CA PRO A 63 -1.59 0.77 15.26
C PRO A 63 -1.73 2.28 14.98
N GLU A 64 -0.62 3.02 14.83
CA GLU A 64 -0.65 4.48 14.79
C GLU A 64 -0.73 5.06 13.36
N TYR A 65 -1.95 5.28 12.88
CA TYR A 65 -2.26 5.89 11.58
C TYR A 65 -1.72 7.31 11.38
N LYS A 66 -1.37 8.03 12.46
CA LYS A 66 -0.93 9.44 12.37
C LYS A 66 0.52 9.62 11.95
N LYS A 67 1.37 8.59 12.10
CA LYS A 67 2.79 8.65 11.72
C LYS A 67 3.31 7.25 11.41
N ILE A 68 3.10 6.82 10.16
CA ILE A 68 3.55 5.50 9.72
C ILE A 68 5.04 5.56 9.38
N ASP A 69 5.81 4.68 10.02
CA ASP A 69 7.20 4.41 9.66
C ASP A 69 7.24 3.30 8.60
N TRP A 70 7.22 3.70 7.33
CA TRP A 70 7.22 2.79 6.19
C TRP A 70 8.45 1.89 6.12
N SER A 71 9.57 2.28 6.74
CA SER A 71 10.77 1.45 6.77
C SER A 71 10.53 0.11 7.45
N LYS A 72 9.62 0.06 8.44
CA LYS A 72 9.30 -1.17 9.16
C LYS A 72 8.49 -2.17 8.33
N TYR A 73 7.76 -1.67 7.33
CA TYR A 73 6.96 -2.48 6.42
C TYR A 73 7.76 -2.99 5.22
N ARG A 74 9.04 -2.64 5.09
CA ARG A 74 9.96 -3.07 4.02
C ARG A 74 10.84 -4.22 4.50
N LYS A 75 11.21 -5.11 3.59
CA LYS A 75 12.18 -6.20 3.80
C LYS A 75 13.61 -5.75 3.53
#